data_AF-A0A7Z9FX05-F1
#
_entry.id   AF-A0A7Z9FX05-F1
#
_cell.length_a   1.000
_cell.length_b   1.000
_cell.length_c   1.000
_cell.angle_alpha   90.00
_cell.angle_beta   90.00
_cell.angle_gamma   90.00
#
_symmetry.space_group_name_H-M   'P 1'
#
loop_
_entity.id
_entity.type
_entity.pdbx_description
1 polymer ?
#
loop_
_entity_poly.entity_id
_entity_poly.type
_entity_poly.pdbx_seq_one_letter_code
_entity_poly.pdbx_strand_id
1 'polypeptide(L)'
;MITDVSFLPRMSTGDDIVFEFQTIVKPNQRTKKPNFTGPFARGAPSKRFFYINIGQSAGQKDTPWQRRAKVWINGWPKYVKPSPKEITWQMVHEVATDPSKMLMTRYQGMADDGSPSLHGAGGWKVALK
;
A
#
# COMPACT_ATOMS: atom_id res chain seq x y z
N MET A 1 -15.12 19.30 7.27
CA MET A 1 -13.68 19.37 7.61
C MET A 1 -12.93 18.68 6.49
N ILE A 2 -12.30 19.46 5.62
CA ILE A 2 -11.56 18.97 4.44
C ILE A 2 -10.10 18.86 4.89
N THR A 3 -9.60 17.65 5.07
CA THR A 3 -8.15 17.42 5.15
C THR A 3 -7.70 17.09 3.74
N ASP A 4 -7.23 18.11 3.03
CA ASP A 4 -6.48 17.92 1.79
C ASP A 4 -5.13 17.29 2.18
N VAL A 5 -5.07 15.96 2.16
CA VAL A 5 -3.81 15.22 2.31
C VAL A 5 -3.16 15.19 0.93
N SER A 6 -2.56 16.33 0.56
CA SER A 6 -1.72 16.42 -0.62
C SER A 6 -0.37 15.78 -0.31
N PHE A 7 -0.19 14.53 -0.76
CA PHE A 7 1.14 13.93 -0.81
C PHE A 7 1.98 14.68 -1.83
N LEU A 8 2.97 15.45 -1.36
CA LEU A 8 3.98 16.00 -2.26
C LEU A 8 4.68 14.84 -2.98
N PRO A 9 4.95 14.97 -4.30
CA PRO A 9 5.76 13.99 -5.02
C PRO A 9 7.10 13.79 -4.31
N ARG A 10 7.46 12.54 -4.02
CA ARG A 10 8.72 12.19 -3.36
C ARG A 10 9.62 11.46 -4.35
N MET A 11 10.88 11.90 -4.44
CA MET A 11 11.90 11.25 -5.26
C MET A 11 12.76 10.35 -4.37
N SER A 12 13.14 9.18 -4.87
CA SER A 12 14.14 8.33 -4.19
C SER A 12 15.50 8.98 -4.37
N THR A 13 16.29 8.97 -3.30
CA THR A 13 17.71 9.35 -3.30
C THR A 13 18.64 8.13 -3.35
N GLY A 14 18.09 6.93 -3.59
CA GLY A 14 18.77 5.65 -3.38
C GLY A 14 18.34 4.93 -2.11
N ASP A 15 17.70 5.64 -1.17
CA ASP A 15 17.12 5.10 0.05
C ASP A 15 15.62 4.74 -0.10
N ASP A 16 15.08 4.10 0.94
CA ASP A 16 13.65 3.80 1.08
C ASP A 16 12.79 5.07 0.97
N ILE A 17 11.77 5.03 0.09
CA ILE A 17 10.71 6.04 0.08
C ILE A 17 9.58 5.59 1.01
N VAL A 18 9.24 6.42 1.98
CA VAL A 18 8.13 6.16 2.91
C VAL A 18 6.88 6.95 2.50
N PHE A 19 5.76 6.24 2.43
CA PHE A 19 4.42 6.78 2.23
C PHE A 19 3.56 6.46 3.45
N GLU A 20 3.01 7.48 4.10
CA GLU A 20 2.09 7.32 5.23
C GLU A 20 0.75 7.96 4.89
N PHE A 21 -0.35 7.22 4.98
CA PHE A 21 -1.68 7.77 4.73
C PHE A 21 -2.74 7.09 5.58
N GLN A 22 -3.84 7.79 5.80
CA GLN A 22 -5.00 7.27 6.50
C GLN A 22 -6.00 6.61 5.53
N THR A 23 -6.73 5.63 6.04
CA THR A 23 -7.72 4.86 5.27
C THR A 23 -8.86 4.41 6.17
N ILE A 24 -10.03 4.17 5.58
CA ILE A 24 -11.23 3.74 6.30
C ILE A 24 -11.33 2.23 6.20
N VAL A 25 -11.41 1.54 7.33
CA VAL A 25 -11.60 0.09 7.39
C VAL A 25 -13.03 -0.26 7.79
N LYS A 26 -13.67 -1.13 7.00
CA LYS A 26 -15.04 -1.62 7.26
C LYS A 26 -15.08 -3.15 7.13
N PRO A 27 -16.05 -3.84 7.75
CA PRO A 27 -16.22 -5.27 7.50
C PRO A 27 -16.63 -5.54 6.06
N ASN A 28 -15.95 -6.50 5.44
CA ASN A 28 -16.42 -7.10 4.20
C ASN A 28 -17.77 -7.78 4.47
N GLN A 29 -18.80 -7.48 3.67
CA GLN A 29 -20.14 -8.01 3.90
C GLN A 29 -20.20 -9.54 3.88
N ARG A 30 -19.43 -10.18 3.00
CA ARG A 30 -19.42 -11.64 2.79
C ARG A 30 -18.45 -12.35 3.71
N THR A 31 -17.20 -11.90 3.78
CA THR A 31 -16.15 -12.62 4.52
C THR A 31 -15.97 -12.16 5.96
N LYS A 32 -16.60 -11.03 6.34
CA LYS A 32 -16.41 -10.32 7.61
C LYS A 32 -14.97 -9.88 7.90
N LYS A 33 -14.01 -10.14 7.02
CA LYS A 33 -12.62 -9.67 7.12
C LYS A 33 -12.52 -8.14 6.94
N PRO A 34 -11.42 -7.51 7.41
CA PRO A 34 -11.15 -6.10 7.11
C PRO A 34 -11.18 -5.80 5.62
N ASN A 35 -11.92 -4.76 5.23
CA ASN A 35 -11.98 -4.23 3.88
C ASN A 35 -11.62 -2.74 3.92
N PHE A 36 -10.48 -2.42 3.33
CA PHE A 36 -9.92 -1.08 3.27
C PHE A 36 -10.58 -0.27 2.14
N THR A 37 -10.98 0.95 2.47
CA THR A 37 -11.74 1.87 1.61
C THR A 37 -11.24 3.30 1.77
N GLY A 38 -11.77 4.22 0.96
CA GLY A 38 -11.34 5.62 0.92
C GLY A 38 -10.59 5.97 -0.37
N PRO A 39 -10.03 7.17 -0.45
CA PRO A 39 -9.57 7.76 -1.70
C PRO A 39 -8.40 7.01 -2.35
N PHE A 40 -7.55 6.35 -1.55
CA PHE A 40 -6.36 5.65 -2.03
C PHE A 40 -6.59 4.15 -2.30
N ALA A 41 -7.60 3.55 -1.66
CA ALA A 41 -7.91 2.13 -1.84
C ALA A 41 -8.52 1.87 -3.22
N ARG A 42 -8.04 0.84 -3.91
CA ARG A 42 -8.49 0.42 -5.25
C ARG A 42 -8.81 -1.07 -5.28
N GLY A 43 -9.47 -1.52 -6.34
CA GLY A 43 -9.84 -2.93 -6.55
C GLY A 43 -11.17 -3.34 -5.91
N ALA A 44 -11.53 -4.62 -5.99
CA ALA A 44 -12.74 -5.16 -5.40
C ALA A 44 -12.58 -5.40 -3.89
N PRO A 45 -13.66 -5.55 -3.09
CA PRO A 45 -13.56 -5.78 -1.64
C PRO A 45 -12.71 -6.99 -1.21
N SER A 46 -12.58 -7.99 -2.08
CA SER A 46 -11.76 -9.18 -1.85
C SER A 46 -10.34 -9.09 -2.42
N LYS A 47 -9.99 -8.00 -3.12
CA LYS A 47 -8.72 -7.77 -3.84
C LYS A 47 -8.38 -6.28 -3.83
N ARG A 48 -8.11 -5.76 -2.64
CA ARG A 48 -7.77 -4.36 -2.38
C ARG A 48 -6.27 -4.14 -2.52
N PHE A 49 -5.92 -2.99 -3.07
CA PHE A 49 -4.54 -2.54 -3.22
C PHE A 49 -4.46 -1.01 -3.23
N PHE A 50 -3.26 -0.49 -3.00
CA PHE A 50 -2.90 0.91 -3.24
C PHE A 50 -2.06 1.02 -4.52
N TYR A 51 -2.11 2.17 -5.17
CA TYR A 51 -1.18 2.50 -6.26
C TYR A 51 -0.06 3.39 -5.74
N ILE A 52 1.16 3.10 -6.16
CA ILE A 52 2.27 4.03 -6.15
C ILE A 52 2.53 4.42 -7.60
N ASN A 53 2.40 5.70 -7.92
CA ASN A 53 2.74 6.21 -9.24
C ASN A 53 4.27 6.26 -9.40
N ILE A 54 4.76 5.97 -10.59
CA ILE A 54 6.20 5.89 -10.87
C ILE A 54 6.51 6.68 -12.16
N GLY A 55 7.59 7.44 -12.10
CA GLY A 55 8.11 8.21 -13.21
C GLY A 55 7.18 9.34 -13.64
N GLN A 56 6.83 9.43 -14.92
CA GLN A 56 5.94 10.45 -15.46
C GLN A 56 4.58 10.47 -14.77
N SER A 57 4.05 9.30 -14.38
CA SER A 57 2.81 9.21 -13.60
C SER A 57 2.92 9.82 -12.21
N ALA A 58 4.14 9.97 -11.69
CA ALA A 58 4.46 10.65 -10.43
C ALA A 58 4.91 12.11 -10.64
N GLY A 59 4.84 12.63 -11.87
CA GLY A 59 5.24 14.00 -12.21
C GLY A 59 6.73 14.16 -12.59
N GLN A 60 7.51 13.08 -12.62
CA GLN A 60 8.91 13.13 -13.10
C GLN A 60 8.90 13.13 -14.63
N LYS A 61 9.06 14.31 -15.26
CA LYS A 61 8.90 14.46 -16.71
C LYS A 61 10.01 13.79 -17.52
N ASP A 62 11.25 13.80 -17.01
CA ASP A 62 12.45 13.40 -17.76
C ASP A 62 12.85 11.92 -17.56
N THR A 63 11.90 11.09 -17.13
CA THR A 63 12.10 9.65 -16.97
C THR A 63 11.45 8.86 -18.10
N PRO A 64 12.04 7.73 -18.55
CA PRO A 64 11.41 6.84 -19.52
C PRO A 64 10.23 6.06 -18.93
N TRP A 65 10.00 6.12 -17.62
CA TRP A 65 8.99 5.31 -16.95
C TRP A 65 7.65 6.03 -16.84
N GLN A 66 6.57 5.38 -17.27
CA GLN A 66 5.20 5.82 -17.02
C GLN A 66 4.40 4.64 -16.46
N ARG A 67 4.56 4.35 -15.17
CA ARG A 67 4.08 3.10 -14.56
C ARG A 67 3.37 3.34 -13.23
N ARG A 68 2.68 2.30 -12.73
CA ARG A 68 2.07 2.27 -11.39
C ARG A 68 2.32 0.91 -10.74
N ALA A 69 2.83 0.92 -9.51
CA ALA A 69 2.98 -0.29 -8.71
C ALA A 69 1.73 -0.55 -7.88
N LYS A 70 1.30 -1.82 -7.82
CA LYS A 70 0.23 -2.27 -6.92
C LYS A 70 0.84 -2.75 -5.61
N VAL A 71 0.48 -2.11 -4.51
CA VAL A 71 0.75 -2.56 -3.15
C VAL A 71 -0.50 -3.25 -2.63
N TRP A 72 -0.50 -4.57 -2.65
CA TRP A 72 -1.68 -5.36 -2.28
C TRP A 72 -1.93 -5.32 -0.76
N ILE A 73 -3.21 -5.32 -0.40
CA ILE A 73 -3.68 -5.28 1.00
C ILE A 73 -4.28 -6.64 1.38
N ASN A 74 -5.12 -7.18 0.48
CA ASN A 74 -5.74 -8.49 0.62
C ASN A 74 -5.96 -9.12 -0.76
N GLY A 75 -6.32 -10.41 -0.78
CA GLY A 75 -6.63 -11.09 -2.04
C GLY A 75 -5.45 -11.21 -2.98
N TRP A 76 -4.29 -11.56 -2.42
CA TRP A 76 -3.01 -11.65 -3.11
C TRP A 76 -3.11 -12.36 -4.46
N PRO A 77 -2.40 -11.88 -5.50
CA PRO A 77 -2.27 -12.64 -6.72
C PRO A 77 -1.65 -14.01 -6.47
N LYS A 78 -2.14 -15.04 -7.16
CA LYS A 78 -1.71 -16.44 -6.96
C LYS A 78 -0.22 -16.66 -7.19
N TYR A 79 0.43 -15.81 -7.99
CA TYR A 79 1.85 -15.86 -8.28
C TYR A 79 2.73 -15.38 -7.12
N VAL A 80 2.17 -14.72 -6.09
CA VAL A 80 2.92 -14.31 -4.91
C VAL A 80 3.04 -15.50 -3.96
N LYS A 81 4.27 -16.02 -3.79
CA LYS A 81 4.58 -17.17 -2.94
C LYS A 81 5.81 -16.89 -2.06
N PRO A 82 5.78 -17.28 -0.76
CA PRO A 82 4.61 -17.78 -0.04
C PRO A 82 3.50 -16.73 0.05
N SER A 83 2.25 -17.16 0.28
CA SER A 83 1.14 -16.23 0.44
C SER A 83 1.42 -15.29 1.62
N PRO A 84 1.40 -13.96 1.45
CA PRO A 84 1.68 -13.05 2.55
C PRO A 84 0.62 -13.13 3.65
N LYS A 85 1.02 -12.81 4.88
CA LYS A 85 0.11 -12.73 6.03
C LYS A 85 -0.98 -11.69 5.75
N GLU A 86 -2.24 -12.10 5.89
CA GLU A 86 -3.37 -11.19 5.73
C GLU A 86 -3.54 -10.29 6.98
N ILE A 87 -4.02 -9.07 6.76
CA ILE A 87 -4.39 -8.15 7.84
C ILE A 87 -5.62 -8.70 8.57
N THR A 88 -5.54 -8.76 9.90
CA THR A 88 -6.64 -9.21 10.76
C THR A 88 -7.33 -8.04 11.45
N TRP A 89 -8.53 -8.27 12.00
CA TRP A 89 -9.20 -7.30 12.85
C TRP A 89 -8.42 -6.95 14.10
N GLN A 90 -7.69 -7.91 14.69
CA GLN A 90 -6.83 -7.65 15.84
C GLN A 90 -5.78 -6.58 15.51
N MET A 91 -5.11 -6.69 14.36
CA MET A 91 -4.14 -5.69 13.93
C MET A 91 -4.79 -4.32 13.68
N VAL A 92 -5.99 -4.30 13.08
CA VAL A 92 -6.75 -3.06 12.83
C VAL A 92 -7.15 -2.39 14.14
N HIS A 93 -7.65 -3.17 15.12
CA HIS A 93 -8.01 -2.65 16.43
C HIS A 93 -6.80 -2.08 17.15
N GLU A 94 -5.68 -2.80 17.14
CA GLU A 94 -4.44 -2.36 17.80
C GLU A 94 -3.98 -0.99 17.29
N VAL A 95 -3.90 -0.79 15.97
CA VAL A 95 -3.46 0.50 15.39
C VAL A 95 -4.53 1.60 15.49
N ALA A 96 -5.80 1.24 15.66
CA ALA A 96 -6.87 2.20 15.86
C ALA A 96 -6.93 2.72 17.31
N THR A 97 -6.48 1.92 18.27
CA THR A 97 -6.47 2.27 19.71
C THR A 97 -5.15 2.90 20.17
N ASP A 98 -4.06 2.66 19.45
CA ASP A 98 -2.73 3.18 19.80
C ASP A 98 -2.21 4.10 18.68
N PRO A 99 -2.21 5.43 18.88
CA PRO A 99 -1.81 6.39 17.86
C PRO A 99 -0.30 6.35 17.53
N SER A 100 0.52 5.68 18.36
CA SER A 100 1.94 5.45 18.09
C SER A 100 2.20 4.28 17.15
N LYS A 101 1.17 3.50 16.82
CA LYS A 101 1.26 2.34 15.94
C LYS A 101 0.65 2.59 14.57
N MET A 102 1.11 1.82 13.59
CA MET A 102 0.58 1.80 12.24
C MET A 102 0.66 0.41 11.60
N LEU A 103 -0.13 0.20 10.55
CA LEU A 103 0.04 -0.93 9.66
C LEU A 103 1.12 -0.58 8.63
N MET A 104 2.19 -1.35 8.61
CA MET A 104 3.34 -1.15 7.75
C MET A 104 3.59 -2.37 6.87
N THR A 105 3.95 -2.11 5.62
CA THR A 105 4.55 -3.10 4.73
C THR A 105 5.77 -2.49 4.05
N ARG A 106 6.72 -3.35 3.65
CA ARG A 106 7.84 -2.98 2.78
C ARG A 106 7.66 -3.67 1.43
N TYR A 107 8.08 -3.02 0.36
CA TYR A 107 8.10 -3.58 -0.97
C TYR A 107 9.43 -3.25 -1.62
N GLN A 108 9.99 -4.21 -2.36
CA GLN A 108 11.21 -3.97 -3.12
C GLN A 108 10.84 -3.10 -4.33
N GLY A 109 11.36 -1.86 -4.35
CA GLY A 109 11.02 -0.87 -5.38
C GLY A 109 11.67 -1.09 -6.74
N MET A 110 12.72 -1.90 -6.79
CA MET A 110 13.52 -2.18 -7.98
C MET A 110 13.42 -3.67 -8.36
N ALA A 111 13.19 -3.96 -9.64
CA ALA A 111 13.23 -5.31 -10.19
C ALA A 111 14.67 -5.71 -10.55
N ASP A 112 14.88 -6.98 -10.87
CA ASP A 112 16.21 -7.54 -11.16
C ASP A 112 16.89 -6.89 -12.38
N ASP A 113 16.10 -6.33 -13.30
CA ASP A 113 16.57 -5.59 -14.49
C ASP A 113 16.88 -4.11 -14.20
N GLY A 114 16.81 -3.68 -12.93
CA GLY A 114 17.00 -2.29 -12.52
C GLY A 114 15.79 -1.38 -12.78
N SER A 115 14.72 -1.89 -13.39
CA SER A 115 13.49 -1.13 -13.61
C SER A 115 12.64 -1.04 -12.33
N PRO A 116 11.71 -0.08 -12.23
CA PRO A 116 10.81 -0.04 -11.08
C PRO A 116 9.89 -1.25 -11.01
N SER A 117 9.83 -1.90 -9.85
CA SER A 117 8.96 -3.04 -9.58
C SER A 117 7.49 -2.61 -9.53
N LEU A 118 6.61 -3.40 -10.18
CA LEU A 118 5.19 -3.08 -10.33
C LEU A 118 4.27 -3.88 -9.39
N HIS A 119 4.83 -4.85 -8.68
CA HIS A 119 4.07 -5.79 -7.86
C HIS A 119 4.76 -5.93 -6.50
N GLY A 120 4.18 -5.30 -5.48
CA GLY A 120 4.62 -5.45 -4.09
C GLY A 120 3.80 -6.49 -3.35
N ALA A 121 4.47 -7.50 -2.79
CA ALA A 121 3.89 -8.38 -1.78
C ALA A 121 3.81 -7.66 -0.44
N GLY A 122 2.77 -7.90 0.36
CA GLY A 122 2.55 -7.21 1.62
C GLY A 122 2.37 -8.20 2.76
N GLY A 123 3.48 -8.51 3.41
CA GLY A 123 3.48 -9.06 4.77
C GLY A 123 3.19 -7.93 5.76
N TRP A 124 1.97 -7.42 5.76
CA TRP A 124 1.57 -6.33 6.63
C TRP A 124 1.80 -6.70 8.09
N LYS A 125 2.37 -5.76 8.85
CA LYS A 125 2.61 -5.90 10.28
C LYS A 125 2.18 -4.64 11.02
N VAL A 126 1.91 -4.79 12.30
CA VAL A 126 1.84 -3.64 13.20
C VAL A 126 3.29 -3.20 13.48
N ALA A 127 3.55 -1.90 13.39
CA ALA A 127 4.83 -1.28 13.68
C ALA A 127 4.60 0.03 14.45
N LEU A 128 5.64 0.51 15.12
CA LEU A 128 5.66 1.88 15.64
C LEU A 128 5.82 2.86 14.46
N LYS A 129 5.22 4.04 14.60
CA LYS A 129 5.45 5.17 13.70
C LYS A 129 6.86 5.71 13.83
#